data_AF-A0A358HRH7-F1
#
_entry.id   AF-A0A358HRH7-F1
#
_cell.length_a   1.000
_cell.length_b   1.000
_cell.length_c   1.000
_cell.angle_alpha   90.00
_cell.angle_beta   90.00
_cell.angle_gamma   90.00
#
_symmetry.space_group_name_H-M   'P 1'
#
loop_
_entity.id
_entity.type
_entity.pdbx_description
1 polymer ?
#
loop_
_entity_poly.entity_id
_entity_poly.type
_entity_poly.pdbx_seq_one_letter_code
_entity_poly.pdbx_strand_id
1 'polypeptide(L)'
;TVDMMVNHGKAVMRGSQNACVVVDLPFGSYQGSKEQAFQTASHILAETGCAAVKLEGGAEMAETIEFLNARGVPVMAHIGLMPQQVNTMGGFKSQGRGDDAAQKMITDAKAVAKAGAFCVVVEGTVEGVARQITETIDIPTIGIGASVACDGQVLVTEDILGLFSDFTPKFVKRYANLGDSVSEAVGKYAEEVRTRKFPSDEHCFGIAKKGNLRAV
;
A
#
# COMPACT_ATOMS: atom_id res chain seq x y z
N THR A 1 -0.47 -11.26 -6.95
CA THR A 1 -0.92 -11.44 -8.34
C THR A 1 -2.03 -10.45 -8.64
N VAL A 2 -2.49 -10.33 -9.89
CA VAL A 2 -3.63 -9.45 -10.24
C VAL A 2 -4.89 -9.84 -9.46
N ASP A 3 -5.19 -11.13 -9.35
CA ASP A 3 -6.34 -11.62 -8.57
C ASP A 3 -6.31 -11.19 -7.10
N MET A 4 -5.12 -11.20 -6.48
CA MET A 4 -4.98 -10.70 -5.10
C MET A 4 -5.28 -9.21 -5.02
N MET A 5 -4.76 -8.41 -5.96
CA MET A 5 -5.03 -6.97 -6.01
C MET A 5 -6.53 -6.69 -6.20
N VAL A 6 -7.21 -7.45 -7.06
CA VAL A 6 -8.66 -7.38 -7.24
C VAL A 6 -9.41 -7.73 -5.95
N ASN A 7 -9.05 -8.82 -5.28
CA ASN A 7 -9.73 -9.24 -4.06
C ASN A 7 -9.59 -8.22 -2.92
N HIS A 8 -8.39 -7.67 -2.74
CA HIS A 8 -8.17 -6.60 -1.77
C HIS A 8 -8.87 -5.29 -2.17
N GLY A 9 -8.81 -4.91 -3.45
CA GLY A 9 -9.53 -3.75 -3.97
C GLY A 9 -11.04 -3.83 -3.73
N LYS A 10 -11.66 -4.98 -4.03
CA LYS A 10 -13.08 -5.25 -3.70
C LYS A 10 -13.37 -5.13 -2.22
N ALA A 11 -12.46 -5.59 -1.35
CA ALA A 11 -12.65 -5.47 0.10
C ALA A 11 -12.64 -4.01 0.57
N VAL A 12 -11.70 -3.20 0.08
CA VAL A 12 -11.62 -1.77 0.39
C VAL A 12 -12.84 -1.02 -0.16
N MET A 13 -13.24 -1.29 -1.40
CA MET A 13 -14.36 -0.61 -2.05
C MET A 13 -15.71 -0.88 -1.38
N ARG A 14 -15.89 -2.00 -0.66
CA ARG A 14 -17.08 -2.21 0.18
C ARG A 14 -17.15 -1.29 1.40
N GLY A 15 -16.01 -0.81 1.90
CA GLY A 15 -15.92 0.05 3.08
C GLY A 15 -15.72 1.53 2.76
N SER A 16 -15.19 1.87 1.58
CA SER A 16 -14.92 3.25 1.18
C SER A 16 -16.13 3.91 0.53
N GLN A 17 -16.43 5.15 0.93
CA GLN A 17 -17.46 5.99 0.28
C GLN A 17 -16.88 7.26 -0.37
N ASN A 18 -15.79 7.80 0.20
CA ASN A 18 -15.24 9.11 -0.20
C ASN A 18 -13.77 9.05 -0.62
N ALA A 19 -13.02 8.01 -0.22
CA ALA A 19 -11.60 7.97 -0.48
C ALA A 19 -11.31 7.64 -1.96
N CYS A 20 -10.28 8.28 -2.52
CA CYS A 20 -9.72 7.89 -3.81
C CYS A 20 -8.95 6.56 -3.64
N VAL A 21 -9.62 5.44 -3.89
CA VAL A 21 -9.01 4.12 -3.79
C VAL A 21 -8.17 3.86 -5.04
N VAL A 22 -6.88 3.61 -4.84
CA VAL A 22 -5.92 3.30 -5.90
C VAL A 22 -5.43 1.87 -5.71
N VAL A 23 -5.44 1.08 -6.79
CA VAL A 23 -4.99 -0.32 -6.77
C VAL A 23 -3.71 -0.49 -7.58
N ASP A 24 -2.71 -1.13 -6.98
CA ASP A 24 -1.44 -1.39 -7.65
C ASP A 24 -1.55 -2.36 -8.83
N LEU A 25 -0.80 -2.07 -9.90
CA LEU A 25 -0.45 -3.04 -10.93
C LEU A 25 0.73 -3.88 -10.42
N PRO A 26 0.55 -5.18 -10.15
CA PRO A 26 1.61 -6.01 -9.58
C PRO A 26 2.70 -6.31 -10.60
N PHE A 27 3.89 -6.70 -10.13
CA PHE A 27 5.03 -7.03 -10.98
C PHE A 27 4.68 -8.04 -12.08
N GLY A 28 5.15 -7.78 -13.30
CA GLY A 28 4.95 -8.59 -14.50
C GLY A 28 3.60 -8.38 -15.21
N SER A 29 2.69 -7.58 -14.63
CA SER A 29 1.35 -7.37 -15.18
C SER A 29 1.22 -6.17 -16.12
N TYR A 30 2.23 -5.29 -16.17
CA TYR A 30 2.15 -4.05 -16.95
C TYR A 30 3.44 -3.70 -17.70
N GLN A 31 4.58 -4.28 -17.31
CA GLN A 31 5.89 -3.94 -17.86
C GLN A 31 6.13 -4.48 -19.28
N GLY A 32 5.38 -5.50 -19.72
CA GLY A 32 5.60 -6.15 -21.01
C GLY A 32 5.19 -5.28 -22.19
N SER A 33 4.08 -4.55 -22.08
CA SER A 33 3.69 -3.51 -23.03
C SER A 33 2.59 -2.60 -22.47
N LYS A 34 2.39 -1.44 -23.09
CA LYS A 34 1.26 -0.54 -22.77
C LYS A 34 -0.11 -1.19 -23.00
N GLU A 35 -0.23 -2.09 -23.97
CA GLU A 35 -1.45 -2.88 -24.20
C GLU A 35 -1.69 -3.87 -23.08
N GLN A 36 -0.65 -4.57 -22.60
CA GLN A 36 -0.75 -5.45 -21.44
C GLN A 36 -1.18 -4.66 -20.20
N ALA A 37 -0.55 -3.50 -19.95
CA ALA A 37 -0.91 -2.61 -18.85
C ALA A 37 -2.38 -2.20 -18.92
N PHE A 38 -2.90 -1.88 -20.11
CA PHE A 38 -4.31 -1.54 -20.29
C PHE A 38 -5.25 -2.70 -19.98
N GLN A 39 -4.96 -3.91 -20.46
CA GLN A 39 -5.77 -5.09 -20.15
C GLN A 39 -5.83 -5.34 -18.64
N THR A 40 -4.68 -5.29 -17.96
CA THR A 40 -4.61 -5.44 -16.51
C THR A 40 -5.36 -4.33 -15.78
N ALA A 41 -5.13 -3.06 -16.14
CA ALA A 41 -5.71 -1.92 -15.45
C ALA A 41 -7.23 -1.85 -15.63
N SER A 42 -7.73 -2.06 -16.86
CA SER A 42 -9.16 -2.09 -17.14
C SER A 42 -9.86 -3.24 -16.42
N HIS A 43 -9.23 -4.42 -16.31
CA HIS A 43 -9.74 -5.53 -15.51
C HIS A 43 -9.86 -5.16 -14.03
N ILE A 44 -8.80 -4.58 -13.44
CA ILE A 44 -8.81 -4.16 -12.02
C ILE A 44 -9.90 -3.11 -11.77
N LEU A 45 -10.01 -2.10 -12.63
CA LEU A 45 -11.04 -1.05 -12.52
C LEU A 45 -12.45 -1.65 -12.61
N ALA A 46 -12.70 -2.52 -13.59
CA ALA A 46 -14.01 -3.14 -13.79
C ALA A 46 -14.41 -4.04 -12.61
N GLU A 47 -13.48 -4.83 -12.09
CA GLU A 47 -13.76 -5.77 -11.01
C GLU A 47 -13.88 -5.10 -9.64
N THR A 48 -13.13 -4.04 -9.38
CA THR A 48 -13.07 -3.41 -8.05
C THR A 48 -13.94 -2.17 -7.95
N GLY A 49 -14.08 -1.41 -9.03
CA GLY A 49 -14.63 -0.05 -9.00
C GLY A 49 -13.68 0.98 -8.38
N CYS A 50 -12.39 0.69 -8.24
CA CYS A 50 -11.40 1.66 -7.74
C CYS A 50 -11.31 2.90 -8.66
N ALA A 51 -10.77 4.00 -8.12
CA ALA A 51 -10.71 5.26 -8.85
C ALA A 51 -9.54 5.32 -9.84
N ALA A 52 -8.45 4.61 -9.53
CA ALA A 52 -7.22 4.66 -10.32
C ALA A 52 -6.37 3.40 -10.13
N VAL A 53 -5.34 3.26 -10.95
CA VAL A 53 -4.27 2.27 -10.76
C VAL A 53 -2.94 2.93 -10.43
N LYS A 54 -2.05 2.21 -9.73
CA LYS A 54 -0.66 2.64 -9.49
C LYS A 54 0.33 1.74 -10.23
N LEU A 55 1.39 2.31 -10.79
CA LEU A 55 2.48 1.55 -11.40
C LEU A 55 3.85 2.12 -11.00
N GLU A 56 4.87 1.24 -10.96
CA GLU A 56 6.26 1.62 -10.71
C GLU A 56 7.01 1.84 -12.02
N GLY A 57 7.68 2.98 -12.15
CA GLY A 57 8.54 3.29 -13.28
C GLY A 57 8.71 4.79 -13.51
N GLY A 58 9.87 5.17 -14.01
CA GLY A 58 10.23 6.53 -14.39
C GLY A 58 9.89 6.87 -15.84
N ALA A 59 10.82 7.55 -16.51
CA ALA A 59 10.66 7.96 -17.90
C ALA A 59 10.36 6.79 -18.85
N GLU A 60 10.84 5.59 -18.55
CA GLU A 60 10.59 4.38 -19.33
C GLU A 60 9.11 3.96 -19.35
N MET A 61 8.32 4.33 -18.34
CA MET A 61 6.87 4.03 -18.29
C MET A 61 5.99 5.18 -18.78
N ALA A 62 6.58 6.30 -19.24
CA ALA A 62 5.82 7.46 -19.70
C ALA A 62 4.85 7.12 -20.85
N GLU A 63 5.29 6.32 -21.83
CA GLU A 63 4.42 5.89 -22.94
C GLU A 63 3.22 5.07 -22.45
N THR A 64 3.43 4.20 -21.46
CA THR A 64 2.35 3.41 -20.84
C THR A 64 1.37 4.30 -20.09
N ILE A 65 1.86 5.26 -19.29
CA ILE A 65 1.01 6.21 -18.55
C ILE A 65 0.14 7.01 -19.51
N GLU A 66 0.74 7.57 -20.57
CA GLU A 66 0.03 8.35 -21.59
C GLU A 66 -1.04 7.48 -22.28
N PHE A 67 -0.69 6.24 -22.64
CA PHE A 67 -1.60 5.30 -23.29
C PHE A 67 -2.83 4.96 -22.43
N LEU A 68 -2.61 4.74 -21.13
CA LEU A 68 -3.67 4.47 -20.15
C LEU A 68 -4.57 5.69 -19.95
N ASN A 69 -3.97 6.86 -19.71
CA ASN A 69 -4.70 8.10 -19.46
C ASN A 69 -5.56 8.49 -20.67
N ALA A 70 -5.03 8.37 -21.89
CA ALA A 70 -5.78 8.60 -23.14
C ALA A 70 -6.99 7.67 -23.33
N ARG A 71 -7.09 6.59 -22.54
CA ARG A 71 -8.20 5.62 -22.55
C ARG A 71 -9.05 5.69 -21.29
N GLY A 72 -8.92 6.76 -20.51
CA GLY A 72 -9.73 7.00 -19.32
C GLY A 72 -9.34 6.17 -18.11
N VAL A 73 -8.10 5.66 -18.05
CA VAL A 73 -7.53 4.98 -16.87
C VAL A 73 -6.65 5.98 -16.11
N PRO A 74 -7.08 6.50 -14.94
CA PRO A 74 -6.25 7.38 -14.13
C PRO A 74 -5.07 6.61 -13.53
N VAL A 75 -3.87 7.20 -13.60
CA VAL A 75 -2.63 6.58 -13.14
C VAL A 75 -1.96 7.42 -12.04
N MET A 76 -1.71 6.78 -10.90
CA MET A 76 -0.75 7.24 -9.90
C MET A 76 0.61 6.65 -10.26
N ALA A 77 1.60 7.49 -10.55
CA ALA A 77 2.95 7.02 -10.82
C ALA A 77 3.68 6.69 -9.50
N HIS A 78 4.75 5.89 -9.57
CA HIS A 78 5.63 5.63 -8.45
C HIS A 78 7.10 5.63 -8.92
N ILE A 79 7.89 6.58 -8.41
CA ILE A 79 9.31 6.75 -8.69
C ILE A 79 10.16 6.68 -7.42
N GLY A 80 11.48 6.60 -7.58
CA GLY A 80 12.42 6.46 -6.48
C GLY A 80 12.70 5.00 -6.20
N LEU A 81 12.62 4.59 -4.93
CA LEU A 81 12.75 3.18 -4.58
C LEU A 81 11.51 2.43 -5.05
N MET A 82 11.69 1.47 -5.96
CA MET A 82 10.61 0.68 -6.55
C MET A 82 10.69 -0.77 -6.04
N PRO A 83 9.87 -1.17 -5.05
CA PRO A 83 9.94 -2.50 -4.44
C PRO A 83 9.84 -3.65 -5.44
N GLN A 84 9.11 -3.51 -6.55
CA GLN A 84 9.02 -4.56 -7.57
C GLN A 84 10.35 -4.81 -8.30
N GLN A 85 11.26 -3.84 -8.24
CA GLN A 85 12.61 -3.91 -8.81
C GLN A 85 13.70 -4.22 -7.77
N VAL A 86 13.33 -4.68 -6.56
CA VAL A 86 14.28 -4.92 -5.45
C VAL A 86 15.50 -5.78 -5.85
N ASN A 87 15.31 -6.75 -6.74
CA ASN A 87 16.37 -7.65 -7.19
C ASN A 87 17.42 -6.95 -8.07
N THR A 88 16.99 -6.05 -8.95
CA THR A 88 17.89 -5.29 -9.84
C THR A 88 18.47 -4.06 -9.14
N MET A 89 17.73 -3.49 -8.17
CA MET A 89 18.18 -2.39 -7.32
C MET A 89 19.14 -2.84 -6.20
N GLY A 90 19.26 -4.15 -5.96
CA GLY A 90 20.14 -4.71 -4.94
C GLY A 90 19.67 -4.41 -3.51
N GLY A 91 18.35 -4.48 -3.28
CA GLY A 91 17.69 -4.28 -1.99
C GLY A 91 16.99 -2.93 -1.83
N PHE A 92 16.44 -2.70 -0.63
CA PHE A 92 15.74 -1.46 -0.26
C PHE A 92 16.72 -0.33 0.10
N LYS A 93 17.33 0.28 -0.92
CA LYS A 93 18.33 1.35 -0.76
C LYS A 93 17.73 2.71 -1.09
N SER A 94 18.17 3.74 -0.36
CA SER A 94 17.78 5.12 -0.63
C SER A 94 18.25 5.56 -2.03
N GLN A 95 17.39 6.24 -2.78
CA GLN A 95 17.65 6.78 -4.12
C GLN A 95 18.05 8.28 -4.06
N GLY A 96 18.47 8.82 -5.21
CA GLY A 96 18.77 10.26 -5.36
C GLY A 96 20.09 10.72 -4.75
N ARG A 97 21.02 9.80 -4.42
CA ARG A 97 22.36 10.16 -3.90
C ARG A 97 23.31 10.51 -5.03
N GLY A 98 23.86 11.72 -5.00
CA GLY A 98 24.75 12.24 -6.04
C GLY A 98 23.97 12.86 -7.21
N ASP A 99 24.65 13.75 -7.93
CA ASP A 99 24.00 14.65 -8.90
C ASP A 99 23.30 13.89 -10.04
N ASP A 100 23.93 12.84 -10.57
CA ASP A 100 23.35 12.04 -11.67
C ASP A 100 22.06 11.32 -11.23
N ALA A 101 22.06 10.72 -10.03
CA ALA A 101 20.89 10.01 -9.50
C ALA A 101 19.76 10.98 -9.15
N ALA A 102 20.10 12.14 -8.57
CA ALA A 102 19.14 13.21 -8.31
C ALA A 102 18.50 13.72 -9.61
N GLN A 103 19.32 14.01 -10.62
CA GLN A 103 18.86 14.50 -11.91
C GLN A 103 18.02 13.47 -12.65
N LYS A 104 18.36 12.18 -12.56
CA LYS A 104 17.52 11.10 -13.11
C LYS A 104 16.14 11.12 -12.45
N MET A 105 16.05 11.17 -11.12
CA MET A 105 14.75 11.18 -10.43
C MET A 105 13.89 12.39 -10.81
N ILE A 106 14.49 13.57 -10.95
CA ILE A 106 13.77 14.77 -11.41
C ILE A 106 13.28 14.59 -12.86
N THR A 107 14.09 13.95 -13.70
CA THR A 107 13.71 13.65 -15.09
C THR A 107 12.55 12.64 -15.15
N ASP A 108 12.61 11.59 -14.34
CA ASP A 108 11.54 10.60 -14.21
C ASP A 108 10.23 11.27 -13.74
N ALA A 109 10.31 12.12 -12.70
CA ALA A 109 9.16 12.87 -12.18
C ALA A 109 8.50 13.74 -13.26
N LYS A 110 9.30 14.50 -14.02
CA LYS A 110 8.81 15.31 -15.14
C LYS A 110 8.18 14.45 -16.23
N ALA A 111 8.78 13.30 -16.54
CA ALA A 111 8.28 12.42 -17.59
C ALA A 111 6.91 11.82 -17.25
N VAL A 112 6.75 11.30 -16.02
CA VAL A 112 5.46 10.73 -15.59
C VAL A 112 4.37 11.79 -15.44
N ALA A 113 4.73 12.99 -14.97
CA ALA A 113 3.80 14.12 -14.90
C ALA A 113 3.35 14.57 -16.30
N LYS A 114 4.30 14.73 -17.23
CA LYS A 114 4.01 15.09 -18.62
C LYS A 114 3.16 14.03 -19.34
N ALA A 115 3.36 12.75 -19.01
CA ALA A 115 2.55 11.65 -19.55
C ALA A 115 1.10 11.64 -19.04
N GLY A 116 0.78 12.45 -18.02
CA GLY A 116 -0.58 12.60 -17.51
C GLY A 116 -0.92 11.73 -16.30
N ALA A 117 0.09 11.27 -15.54
CA ALA A 117 -0.17 10.76 -14.20
C ALA A 117 -0.84 11.85 -13.36
N PHE A 118 -1.88 11.54 -12.58
CA PHE A 118 -2.60 12.56 -11.82
C PHE A 118 -1.92 12.89 -10.49
N CYS A 119 -1.05 12.00 -10.00
CA CYS A 119 -0.16 12.21 -8.86
C CYS A 119 1.01 11.21 -8.93
N VAL A 120 2.03 11.39 -8.09
CA VAL A 120 3.20 10.51 -8.05
C VAL A 120 3.64 10.20 -6.63
N VAL A 121 3.85 8.92 -6.33
CA VAL A 121 4.54 8.46 -5.13
C VAL A 121 6.04 8.66 -5.31
N VAL A 122 6.68 9.28 -4.32
CA VAL A 122 8.13 9.44 -4.24
C VAL A 122 8.61 8.63 -3.02
N GLU A 123 9.23 7.48 -3.27
CA GLU A 123 9.64 6.56 -2.20
C GLU A 123 11.15 6.55 -1.98
N GLY A 124 11.55 6.53 -0.70
CA GLY A 124 12.90 6.17 -0.28
C GLY A 124 14.01 6.98 -0.95
N THR A 125 13.91 8.31 -0.91
CA THR A 125 14.89 9.21 -1.53
C THR A 125 15.47 10.21 -0.55
N VAL A 126 16.56 10.88 -0.93
CA VAL A 126 17.11 11.98 -0.13
C VAL A 126 16.16 13.17 -0.11
N GLU A 127 16.02 13.80 1.06
CA GLU A 127 15.02 14.84 1.33
C GLU A 127 15.06 16.00 0.32
N GLY A 128 16.26 16.51 0.02
CA GLY A 128 16.42 17.63 -0.91
C GLY A 128 15.96 17.32 -2.33
N VAL A 129 16.10 16.07 -2.79
CA VAL A 129 15.62 15.64 -4.12
C VAL A 129 14.10 15.53 -4.13
N ALA A 130 13.48 14.97 -3.09
CA ALA A 130 12.02 14.92 -2.99
C ALA A 130 11.39 16.31 -2.93
N ARG A 131 11.99 17.24 -2.16
CA ARG A 131 11.57 18.64 -2.12
C ARG A 131 11.65 19.27 -3.50
N GLN A 132 12.80 19.14 -4.17
CA GLN A 132 12.98 19.70 -5.50
C GLN A 132 11.98 19.11 -6.52
N ILE A 133 11.70 17.81 -6.46
CA ILE A 133 10.67 17.17 -7.31
C ILE A 133 9.31 17.84 -7.09
N THR A 134 8.92 18.00 -5.82
CA THR A 134 7.62 18.62 -5.44
C THR A 134 7.51 20.05 -5.96
N GLU A 135 8.59 20.83 -5.89
CA GLU A 135 8.63 22.21 -6.40
C GLU A 135 8.66 22.29 -7.94
N THR A 136 8.94 21.17 -8.62
CA THR A 136 9.21 21.14 -10.07
C THR A 136 8.05 20.66 -10.93
N ILE A 137 7.17 19.81 -10.40
CA ILE A 137 6.06 19.21 -11.15
C ILE A 137 4.72 19.72 -10.63
N ASP A 138 3.74 19.87 -11.52
CA ASP A 138 2.44 20.46 -11.18
C ASP A 138 1.44 19.46 -10.56
N ILE A 139 1.78 18.17 -10.54
CA ILE A 139 0.92 17.11 -9.98
C ILE A 139 1.29 16.83 -8.52
N PRO A 140 0.33 16.47 -7.66
CA PRO A 140 0.60 16.15 -6.27
C PRO A 140 1.64 15.04 -6.10
N THR A 141 2.55 15.25 -5.16
CA THR A 141 3.56 14.29 -4.71
C THR A 141 3.13 13.62 -3.40
N ILE A 142 3.25 12.30 -3.32
CA ILE A 142 2.94 11.51 -2.12
C ILE A 142 4.25 10.89 -1.60
N GLY A 143 4.74 11.37 -0.47
CA GLY A 143 6.01 10.92 0.10
C GLY A 143 5.89 9.67 0.96
N ILE A 144 6.89 8.79 0.87
CA ILE A 144 7.15 7.72 1.85
C ILE A 144 8.66 7.56 2.02
N GLY A 145 9.19 7.93 3.19
CA GLY A 145 10.64 8.00 3.39
C GLY A 145 11.34 8.96 2.43
N ALA A 146 10.69 10.10 2.12
CA ALA A 146 11.14 11.09 1.14
C ALA A 146 11.33 12.48 1.80
N SER A 147 10.32 13.35 1.76
CA SER A 147 10.35 14.66 2.42
C SER A 147 8.97 15.03 2.98
N VAL A 148 8.97 15.84 4.04
CA VAL A 148 7.77 16.54 4.54
C VAL A 148 7.28 17.61 3.57
N ALA A 149 8.09 17.97 2.58
CA ALA A 149 7.72 18.91 1.53
C ALA A 149 6.77 18.30 0.49
N CYS A 150 6.64 16.97 0.42
CA CYS A 150 5.65 16.34 -0.47
C CYS A 150 4.22 16.72 -0.04
N ASP A 151 3.33 16.86 -1.03
CA ASP A 151 1.94 17.35 -0.85
C ASP A 151 1.07 16.42 0.00
N GLY A 152 1.42 15.14 0.05
CA GLY A 152 0.82 14.13 0.90
C GLY A 152 1.85 13.10 1.37
N GLN A 153 1.40 12.17 2.20
CA GLN A 153 2.24 11.11 2.75
C GLN A 153 1.49 9.77 2.68
N VAL A 154 2.23 8.68 2.53
CA VAL A 154 1.71 7.31 2.60
C VAL A 154 2.58 6.46 3.51
N LEU A 155 1.95 5.55 4.25
CA LEU A 155 2.62 4.51 5.03
C LEU A 155 1.81 3.22 4.90
N VAL A 156 2.48 2.09 5.11
CA VAL A 156 1.83 0.78 5.16
C VAL A 156 0.99 0.68 6.44
N THR A 157 -0.25 0.22 6.32
CA THR A 157 -1.22 0.19 7.44
C THR A 157 -0.71 -0.66 8.59
N GLU A 158 -0.13 -1.81 8.29
CA GLU A 158 0.43 -2.74 9.26
C GLU A 158 1.60 -2.14 10.04
N ASP A 159 2.44 -1.34 9.38
CA ASP A 159 3.57 -0.68 10.03
C ASP A 159 3.09 0.42 11.00
N ILE A 160 2.11 1.24 10.61
CA ILE A 160 1.58 2.29 11.50
C ILE A 160 0.78 1.72 12.67
N LEU A 161 0.13 0.58 12.47
CA LEU A 161 -0.60 -0.13 13.53
C LEU A 161 0.31 -0.97 14.43
N GLY A 162 1.59 -1.13 14.07
CA GLY A 162 2.55 -1.93 14.81
C GLY A 162 2.13 -3.40 14.89
N LEU A 163 1.61 -3.96 13.79
CA LEU A 163 1.20 -5.37 13.73
C LEU A 163 2.39 -6.33 13.68
N PHE A 164 3.50 -5.90 13.09
CA PHE A 164 4.74 -6.67 13.02
C PHE A 164 5.83 -6.04 13.89
N SER A 165 6.46 -6.83 14.75
CA SER A 165 7.45 -6.40 15.74
C SER A 165 8.88 -6.38 15.22
N ASP A 166 9.22 -7.29 14.31
CA ASP A 166 10.61 -7.72 14.09
C ASP A 166 11.46 -6.73 13.29
N PHE A 167 10.81 -5.85 12.51
CA PHE A 167 11.47 -4.84 11.72
C PHE A 167 10.56 -3.61 11.59
N THR A 168 11.12 -2.41 11.76
CA THR A 168 10.45 -1.14 11.46
C THR A 168 11.36 -0.32 10.58
N PRO A 169 10.96 0.01 9.34
CA PRO A 169 11.76 0.90 8.50
C PRO A 169 11.96 2.25 9.19
N LYS A 170 13.14 2.86 9.01
CA LYS A 170 13.53 4.11 9.68
C LYS A 170 12.53 5.27 9.48
N PHE A 171 11.83 5.28 8.35
CA PHE A 171 10.87 6.34 8.00
C PHE A 171 9.47 6.13 8.60
N VAL A 172 9.20 5.00 9.26
CA VAL A 172 7.89 4.71 9.82
C VAL A 172 7.80 5.22 11.26
N LYS A 173 6.72 5.96 11.55
CA LYS A 173 6.24 6.21 12.91
C LYS A 173 5.09 5.24 13.22
N ARG A 174 5.24 4.43 14.26
CA ARG A 174 4.13 3.62 14.81
C ARG A 174 3.15 4.53 15.56
N TYR A 175 1.86 4.36 15.29
CA TYR A 175 0.76 5.03 15.97
C TYR A 175 0.00 4.11 16.93
N ALA A 176 0.15 2.79 16.76
CA ALA A 176 -0.31 1.77 17.70
C ALA A 176 0.72 0.64 17.82
N ASN A 177 0.48 -0.30 18.74
CA ASN A 177 1.27 -1.50 18.94
C ASN A 177 0.35 -2.73 19.06
N LEU A 178 -0.40 -3.01 17.99
CA LEU A 178 -1.43 -4.05 18.00
C LEU A 178 -0.83 -5.47 18.03
N GLY A 179 0.40 -5.67 17.57
CA GLY A 179 1.07 -6.97 17.60
C GLY A 179 1.17 -7.54 19.02
N ASP A 180 1.53 -6.70 19.99
CA ASP A 180 1.62 -7.10 21.40
C ASP A 180 0.24 -7.44 21.96
N SER A 181 -0.78 -6.63 21.65
CA SER A 181 -2.16 -6.89 22.09
C SER A 181 -2.73 -8.19 21.52
N VAL A 182 -2.45 -8.49 20.23
CA VAL A 182 -2.85 -9.76 19.61
C VAL A 182 -2.12 -10.93 20.28
N SER A 183 -0.82 -10.79 20.51
CA SER A 183 0.00 -11.83 21.14
C SER A 183 -0.48 -12.16 22.56
N GLU A 184 -0.80 -11.14 23.36
CA GLU A 184 -1.38 -11.31 24.69
C GLU A 184 -2.75 -12.00 24.63
N ALA A 185 -3.64 -11.54 23.76
CA ALA A 185 -4.99 -12.10 23.63
C ALA A 185 -4.95 -13.58 23.22
N VAL A 186 -4.13 -13.93 22.24
CA VAL A 186 -3.95 -15.32 21.78
C VAL A 186 -3.31 -16.18 22.86
N GLY A 187 -2.31 -15.64 23.59
CA GLY A 187 -1.67 -16.32 24.70
C GLY A 187 -2.66 -16.66 25.83
N LYS A 188 -3.47 -15.68 26.23
CA LYS A 188 -4.52 -15.85 27.25
C LYS A 188 -5.58 -16.85 26.81
N TYR A 189 -6.08 -16.74 25.58
CA TYR A 189 -7.01 -17.72 25.01
C TYR A 189 -6.44 -19.14 25.06
N ALA A 190 -5.18 -19.31 24.63
CA ALA A 190 -4.53 -20.61 24.65
C ALA A 190 -4.34 -21.17 26.08
N GLU A 191 -4.03 -20.32 27.07
CA GLU A 191 -3.99 -20.71 28.48
C GLU A 191 -5.36 -21.16 28.98
N GLU A 192 -6.41 -20.37 28.72
CA GLU A 192 -7.76 -20.67 29.19
C GLU A 192 -8.32 -21.96 28.58
N VAL A 193 -8.01 -22.25 27.31
CA VAL A 193 -8.34 -23.55 26.67
C VAL A 193 -7.59 -24.70 27.33
N ARG A 194 -6.26 -24.57 27.52
CA ARG A 194 -5.44 -25.64 28.14
C ARG A 194 -5.84 -25.93 29.57
N THR A 195 -6.23 -24.90 30.31
CA THR A 195 -6.69 -25.00 31.71
C THR A 195 -8.17 -25.30 31.85
N ARG A 196 -8.90 -25.44 30.72
CA ARG A 196 -10.36 -25.64 30.66
C ARG A 196 -11.17 -24.55 31.39
N LYS A 197 -10.63 -23.34 31.48
CA LYS A 197 -11.39 -22.14 31.89
C LYS A 197 -12.31 -21.65 30.77
N PHE A 198 -11.91 -21.86 29.51
CA PHE A 198 -12.71 -21.57 28.33
C PHE A 198 -12.99 -22.86 27.50
N PRO A 199 -14.22 -23.06 26.99
CA PRO A 199 -15.42 -22.29 27.34
C PRO A 199 -15.86 -22.54 28.79
N SER A 200 -16.44 -21.51 29.43
CA SER A 200 -17.24 -21.66 30.65
C SER A 200 -18.71 -21.95 30.29
N ASP A 201 -19.54 -22.25 31.29
CA ASP A 201 -20.98 -22.51 31.08
C ASP A 201 -21.71 -21.37 30.37
N GLU A 202 -21.29 -20.11 30.54
CA GLU A 202 -21.93 -18.95 29.88
C GLU A 202 -21.72 -18.93 28.36
N HIS A 203 -20.67 -19.61 27.89
CA HIS A 203 -20.32 -19.74 26.47
C HIS A 203 -20.94 -21.01 25.84
N CYS A 204 -21.65 -21.82 26.62
CA CYS A 204 -22.21 -23.10 26.21
C CYS A 204 -23.75 -23.06 26.15
N PHE A 205 -24.33 -23.56 25.05
CA PHE A 205 -25.77 -23.71 24.93
C PHE A 205 -26.26 -24.96 25.68
N GLY A 206 -27.44 -24.88 26.31
CA GLY A 206 -28.10 -26.04 26.95
C GLY A 206 -27.64 -26.38 28.38
N ILE A 207 -26.81 -25.55 29.02
CA ILE A 207 -26.46 -25.72 30.44
C ILE A 207 -27.66 -25.34 31.32
N ALA A 208 -28.13 -26.27 32.16
CA ALA A 208 -29.16 -25.99 33.16
C ALA A 208 -28.57 -25.10 34.27
N LYS A 209 -29.18 -23.93 34.53
CA LYS A 209 -28.80 -23.08 35.67
C LYS A 209 -28.94 -23.89 36.97
N LYS A 210 -27.84 -24.10 37.70
CA LYS A 210 -27.86 -24.67 39.05
C LYS A 210 -28.71 -23.77 39.95
N GLY A 211 -29.94 -24.19 40.25
CA GLY A 211 -30.86 -23.43 41.09
C GLY A 211 -32.35 -23.78 41.00
N ASN A 212 -32.80 -24.62 40.05
CA ASN A 212 -34.23 -24.94 39.92
C ASN A 212 -34.54 -26.45 39.98
N LEU A 213 -33.90 -27.19 40.88
CA LEU A 213 -34.49 -28.42 41.40
C LEU A 213 -35.41 -28.05 42.56
N ARG A 214 -36.63 -27.61 42.26
CA ARG A 214 -37.71 -27.71 43.24
C ARG A 214 -38.00 -29.19 43.42
N ALA A 215 -37.70 -29.67 44.63
CA ALA A 215 -38.11 -30.98 45.11
C ALA A 215 -39.63 -31.15 44.91
N VAL A 216 -40.01 -32.28 44.30
CA VAL A 216 -41.34 -32.89 44.44
C VAL A 216 -41.10 -34.33 44.84
#